data_AF-A0A6B1DQ91-F1
#
_entry.id   AF-A0A6B1DQ91-F1
#
_cell.length_a   1.000
_cell.length_b   1.000
_cell.length_c   1.000
_cell.angle_alpha   90.00
_cell.angle_beta   90.00
_cell.angle_gamma   90.00
#
_symmetry.space_group_name_H-M   'P 1'
#
loop_
_entity.id
_entity.type
_entity.pdbx_description
1 polymer ?
#
loop_
_entity_poly.entity_id
_entity_poly.type
_entity_poly.pdbx_seq_one_letter_code
_entity_poly.pdbx_strand_id
1 'polypeptide(L)' 'MPKTLHIQTTVMPGGKIVIVDQDLAEGETVEVFVTKSPPTTQRSVIDILAEAPGHRVFETEDAVNDYLESERESWER' A
#
# COMPACT_ATOMS: atom_id res chain seq x y z
N MET A 1 -30.97 -10.70 3.77
CA MET A 1 -29.83 -9.86 3.36
C MET A 1 -28.95 -10.70 2.44
N PRO A 2 -28.39 -10.18 1.33
CA PRO A 2 -27.47 -10.94 0.51
C PRO A 2 -26.22 -11.30 1.31
N LYS A 3 -25.84 -12.57 1.32
CA LYS A 3 -24.60 -13.04 1.96
C LYS A 3 -23.44 -12.70 1.02
N THR A 4 -22.48 -11.92 1.50
CA THR A 4 -21.29 -11.54 0.73
C THR A 4 -20.12 -12.45 1.09
N LEU A 5 -19.54 -13.11 0.09
CA LEU A 5 -18.38 -13.98 0.24
C LEU A 5 -17.10 -13.19 -0.07
N HIS A 6 -16.16 -13.11 0.88
CA HIS A 6 -14.86 -12.46 0.68
C HIS A 6 -13.74 -13.51 0.79
N ILE A 7 -13.14 -13.87 -0.35
CA ILE A 7 -12.07 -14.87 -0.43
C ILE A 7 -10.85 -14.23 -1.10
N GLN A 8 -9.71 -14.29 -0.41
CA GLN A 8 -8.42 -13.98 -1.01
C GLN A 8 -7.87 -15.25 -1.66
N THR A 9 -7.54 -15.17 -2.95
CA THR A 9 -7.01 -16.30 -3.72
C THR A 9 -5.94 -15.82 -4.71
N THR A 10 -5.12 -16.75 -5.18
CA THR A 10 -4.06 -16.49 -6.15
C THR A 10 -4.53 -16.87 -7.55
N VAL A 11 -4.21 -16.03 -8.52
CA VAL A 11 -4.51 -16.29 -9.93
C VAL A 11 -3.62 -17.44 -10.44
N MET A 12 -4.24 -18.52 -10.90
CA MET A 12 -3.57 -19.68 -11.48
C MET A 12 -3.11 -19.40 -12.92
N PRO A 13 -2.23 -20.26 -13.50
CA PRO A 13 -1.80 -20.13 -14.89
C PRO A 13 -2.97 -19.93 -15.86
N GLY A 14 -2.80 -19.02 -16.81
CA GLY A 14 -3.84 -18.65 -17.76
C GLY A 14 -4.90 -17.69 -17.21
N GLY A 15 -4.69 -17.07 -16.04
CA GLY A 15 -5.63 -16.10 -15.48
C GLY A 15 -6.83 -16.73 -14.77
N LYS A 16 -6.76 -18.04 -14.46
CA LYS A 16 -7.87 -18.79 -13.88
C LYS A 16 -7.98 -18.56 -12.37
N ILE A 17 -9.20 -18.38 -11.88
CA ILE A 17 -9.55 -18.33 -10.45
C ILE A 17 -10.54 -19.48 -10.17
N VAL A 18 -10.37 -20.18 -9.05
CA VAL A 18 -11.32 -21.21 -8.58
C VAL A 18 -11.79 -20.81 -7.19
N ILE A 19 -13.10 -20.72 -7.03
CA ILE A 19 -13.79 -20.45 -5.77
C ILE A 19 -14.50 -21.75 -5.38
N VAL A 20 -14.25 -22.22 -4.16
CA VAL A 20 -14.93 -23.40 -3.60
C VAL A 20 -15.62 -22.95 -2.33
N ASP A 21 -16.94 -23.06 -2.29
CA ASP A 21 -17.78 -22.72 -1.15
C ASP A 21 -18.83 -23.83 -0.98
N GLN A 22 -19.01 -24.31 0.25
CA GLN A 22 -19.95 -25.39 0.58
C GLN A 22 -21.39 -24.91 0.68
N ASP A 23 -21.60 -23.60 0.77
CA ASP A 23 -22.92 -22.98 0.89
C ASP A 23 -23.54 -22.66 -0.49
N LEU A 24 -22.80 -22.86 -1.59
CA LEU A 24 -23.29 -22.66 -2.95
C LEU A 24 -23.90 -23.95 -3.50
N ALA A 25 -25.19 -23.91 -3.86
CA ALA A 25 -25.88 -25.04 -4.45
C ALA A 25 -25.70 -25.09 -5.98
N GLU A 26 -25.72 -26.29 -6.55
CA GLU A 26 -25.70 -26.46 -8.00
C GLU A 26 -26.92 -25.81 -8.65
N GLY A 27 -26.70 -25.02 -9.71
CA GLY A 27 -27.76 -24.30 -10.44
C GLY A 27 -28.15 -22.95 -9.82
N GLU A 28 -27.56 -22.57 -8.69
CA GLU A 28 -27.77 -21.24 -8.10
C GLU A 28 -27.10 -20.14 -8.94
N THR A 29 -27.83 -19.05 -9.17
CA THR A 29 -27.27 -17.88 -9.86
C THR A 29 -26.59 -16.98 -8.83
N VAL A 30 -25.28 -16.77 -9.01
CA VAL A 30 -24.46 -15.95 -8.11
C VAL A 30 -23.77 -14.82 -8.87
N GLU A 31 -23.57 -13.71 -8.18
CA GLU A 31 -22.79 -12.57 -8.68
C GLU A 31 -21.41 -12.58 -8.01
N VAL A 32 -20.35 -12.45 -8.81
CA VAL A 32 -18.95 -12.50 -8.33
C VAL A 32 -18.26 -11.19 -8.64
N PHE A 33 -17.76 -10.54 -7.59
CA PHE A 33 -16.97 -9.31 -7.70
C PHE A 33 -15.48 -9.63 -7.49
N VAL A 34 -14.66 -9.36 -8.51
CA VAL A 34 -13.21 -9.55 -8.44
C VAL A 34 -12.53 -8.19 -8.37
N THR A 35 -11.76 -7.96 -7.31
CA THR A 35 -10.93 -6.77 -7.16
C THR A 35 -9.46 -7.16 -7.20
N LYS A 36 -8.66 -6.43 -7.99
CA LYS A 36 -7.21 -6.61 -8.04
C LYS A 36 -6.59 -5.48 -7.22
N SER A 37 -5.85 -5.82 -6.17
CA SER A 37 -5.00 -4.82 -5.51
C SER A 37 -3.98 -4.31 -6.52
N PRO A 38 -3.75 -2.97 -6.59
CA PRO A 38 -2.69 -2.45 -7.42
C PRO A 38 -1.39 -3.14 -7.03
N PRO A 39 -0.50 -3.43 -7.99
CA PRO A 39 0.81 -3.96 -7.65
C PRO A 39 1.44 -2.99 -6.66
N THR A 40 1.74 -3.47 -5.45
CA THR A 40 2.56 -2.72 -4.51
C THR A 40 3.92 -2.59 -5.16
N THR A 41 4.17 -1.41 -5.74
CA THR A 41 5.51 -1.07 -6.18
C THR A 41 6.29 -0.80 -4.91
N GLN A 42 6.90 -1.84 -4.34
CA GLN A 42 7.89 -1.63 -3.29
C GLN A 42 9.04 -0.86 -3.92
N ARG A 43 9.06 0.44 -3.65
CA ARG A 43 10.16 1.31 -4.04
C ARG A 43 11.14 1.38 -2.89
N SER A 44 12.43 1.37 -3.20
CA SER A 44 13.44 1.68 -2.20
C SER A 44 13.23 3.10 -1.70
N VAL A 45 13.31 3.29 -0.39
CA VAL A 45 13.30 4.61 0.23
C VAL A 45 14.45 5.46 -0.31
N ILE A 46 15.60 4.83 -0.60
CA ILE A 46 16.77 5.52 -1.17
C ILE A 46 16.46 6.09 -2.56
N ASP A 47 15.78 5.31 -3.41
CA ASP A 47 15.42 5.75 -4.77
C ASP A 47 14.40 6.89 -4.73
N ILE A 48 13.45 6.86 -3.78
CA ILE A 48 12.49 7.95 -3.57
C ILE A 48 13.23 9.24 -3.16
N LEU A 49 14.20 9.13 -2.25
CA LEU A 49 14.98 10.29 -1.81
C LEU A 49 15.86 10.84 -2.93
N ALA A 50 16.43 9.98 -3.78
CA ALA A 50 17.26 10.39 -4.93
C ALA A 50 16.48 11.17 -6.00
N GLU A 51 15.17 10.92 -6.14
CA GLU A 51 14.28 11.65 -7.06
C GLU A 51 13.72 12.97 -6.48
N ALA A 52 13.99 13.25 -5.20
CA ALA A 52 13.44 14.40 -4.48
C ALA A 52 14.24 15.74 -4.49
N PRO A 53 15.30 16.00 -5.31
CA PRO A 53 15.87 17.35 -5.37
C PRO A 53 14.78 18.40 -5.67
N GLY A 54 14.70 19.46 -4.86
CA GLY A 54 13.66 20.49 -4.95
C GLY A 54 12.36 20.25 -4.16
N HIS A 55 12.20 19.06 -3.55
CA HIS A 55 11.03 18.71 -2.72
C HIS A 55 11.38 18.51 -1.24
N ARG A 56 12.62 18.80 -0.85
CA ARG A 56 13.10 18.71 0.53
C ARG A 56 12.97 20.06 1.20
N VAL A 57 12.50 20.06 2.45
CA VAL A 57 12.44 21.28 3.29
C VAL A 57 13.84 21.81 3.57
N PHE A 58 14.82 20.91 3.71
CA PHE A 58 16.22 21.23 3.90
C PHE A 58 17.05 20.57 2.78
N GLU A 59 17.95 21.34 2.17
CA GLU A 59 18.76 20.86 1.05
C GLU A 59 19.97 20.02 1.51
N THR A 60 20.44 20.26 2.73
CA THR A 60 21.65 19.66 3.31
C THR A 60 21.37 19.11 4.70
N GLU A 61 22.14 18.11 5.10
CA GLU A 61 22.08 17.53 6.45
C GLU A 61 22.44 18.54 7.53
N ASP A 62 23.44 19.40 7.28
CA ASP A 62 23.88 20.44 8.23
C ASP A 62 22.72 21.41 8.57
N ALA A 63 21.99 21.89 7.55
CA ALA A 63 20.82 22.75 7.74
C ALA A 63 19.69 22.08 8.56
N VAL A 64 19.52 20.76 8.46
CA VAL A 64 18.59 20.02 9.32
C VAL A 64 19.09 20.04 10.76
N ASN A 65 20.39 19.80 10.95
CA ASN A 65 20.99 19.70 12.26
C ASN A 65 20.95 21.05 13.00
N ASP A 66 21.29 22.13 12.31
CA ASP A 66 21.22 23.51 12.83
C ASP A 66 19.79 23.87 13.26
N TYR A 67 18.78 23.51 12.44
CA TYR A 67 17.38 23.73 12.77
C TYR A 67 16.97 22.97 14.04
N LEU A 68 17.30 21.68 14.13
CA LEU A 68 16.95 20.84 15.28
C LEU A 68 17.65 21.30 16.57
N GLU A 69 18.88 21.79 16.47
CA GLU A 69 19.60 22.39 17.59
C GLU A 69 18.91 23.66 18.08
N SER A 70 18.53 24.56 17.17
CA SER A 70 17.81 25.79 17.52
C SER A 70 16.45 25.52 18.18
N GLU A 71 15.71 24.51 17.72
CA GLU A 71 14.44 24.09 18.32
C GLU A 71 14.65 23.59 19.75
N ARG A 72 15.66 22.73 19.95
CA ARG A 72 15.98 22.17 21.28
C ARG A 72 16.35 23.27 22.28
N GLU A 73 17.22 24.19 21.89
CA GLU A 73 17.62 25.32 22.74
C GLU A 73 16.44 26.22 23.11
N SER A 74 15.47 26.37 22.21
CA SER A 74 14.28 27.18 22.46
C SER A 74 13.33 26.58 23.51
N TRP A 75 13.41 25.28 23.77
CA TRP A 75 12.60 24.56 24.76
C TRP A 75 13.28 24.48 26.14
N GLU A 76 14.60 24.68 26.18
CA GLU A 76 15.38 24.71 27.43
C GLU A 76 15.45 26.12 28.06
N ARG A 77 14.80 27.12 27.43
CA ARG A 77 14.69 28.49 27.92
C ARG A 77 13.42 28.73 28.75
#